data_AF-A0AA95KCK1-F1
#
_entry.id   AF-A0AA95KCK1-F1
#
_cell.length_a   1.000
_cell.length_b   1.000
_cell.length_c   1.000
_cell.angle_alpha   90.00
_cell.angle_beta   90.00
_cell.angle_gamma   90.00
#
_symmetry.space_group_name_H-M   'P 1'
#
loop_
_entity.id
_entity.type
_entity.pdbx_description
1 polymer ?
#
loop_
_entity_poly.entity_id
_entity_poly.type
_entity_poly.pdbx_seq_one_letter_code
_entity_poly.pdbx_strand_id
1 'polypeptide(L)' 'MWILILAMYASPYASSDFASVHTQEFDTENMCQFAAKQFVQEFETFKDINAKAICVKK' A
#
# COMPACT_ATOMS: atom_id res chain seq x y z
N MET A 1 -3.12 -0.55 -17.71
CA MET A 1 -2.29 -1.24 -16.71
C MET A 1 -2.13 -0.32 -15.51
N TRP A 2 -2.33 -0.85 -14.32
CA TRP A 2 -2.23 -0.13 -13.05
C TRP A 2 -1.23 -0.87 -12.15
N ILE A 3 -0.50 -0.11 -11.34
CA ILE A 3 0.44 -0.65 -10.38
C ILE A 3 -0.06 -0.24 -8.99
N LEU A 4 -0.22 -1.24 -8.13
CA LEU A 4 -0.39 -1.05 -6.70
C LEU A 4 0.98 -0.99 -6.06
N ILE A 5 1.28 0.09 -5.35
CA ILE A 5 2.48 0.25 -4.52
C ILE A 5 2.04 0.13 -3.06
N LEU A 6 2.61 -0.84 -2.36
CA LEU A 6 2.42 -1.08 -0.94
C LEU A 6 3.72 -0.69 -0.23
N ALA A 7 3.63 0.23 0.73
CA ALA A 7 4.78 0.72 1.47
C ALA A 7 4.52 0.60 2.97
N MET A 8 5.43 -0.04 3.69
CA MET A 8 5.42 -0.09 5.15
C MET A 8 6.58 0.72 5.71
N TYR A 9 6.30 1.55 6.69
CA TYR A 9 7.30 2.41 7.33
C TYR A 9 7.92 1.71 8.53
N ALA A 10 9.21 1.93 8.75
CA ALA A 10 9.96 1.34 9.88
C ALA A 10 9.52 1.91 11.25
N SER A 11 8.86 3.06 11.23
CA SER A 11 8.30 3.71 12.39
C SER A 11 6.97 4.37 12.02
N PRO A 12 5.97 4.39 12.92
CA PRO A 12 4.69 5.03 12.65
C PRO A 12 4.82 6.54 12.33
N TYR A 13 5.91 7.17 12.75
CA TYR A 13 6.17 8.60 12.54
C TYR A 13 7.08 8.89 11.34
N ALA A 14 7.61 7.88 10.66
CA ALA A 14 8.50 8.07 9.53
C ALA A 14 7.71 8.45 8.27
N SER A 15 8.22 9.43 7.52
CA SER A 15 7.66 9.85 6.22
C SER A 15 8.43 9.29 5.03
N SER A 16 9.66 8.80 5.24
CA SER A 16 10.58 8.36 4.18
C SER A 16 11.45 7.14 4.54
N ASP A 17 11.29 6.57 5.74
CA ASP A 17 12.03 5.37 6.18
C ASP A 17 11.15 4.13 6.04
N PHE A 18 11.33 3.43 4.93
CA PHE A 18 10.52 2.26 4.57
C PHE A 18 11.18 0.98 5.09
N ALA A 19 10.43 0.21 5.88
CA ALA A 19 10.81 -1.16 6.22
C ALA A 19 10.65 -2.10 5.02
N SER A 20 9.63 -1.87 4.19
CA SER A 20 9.45 -2.61 2.95
C SER A 20 8.62 -1.83 1.91
N VAL A 21 8.85 -2.17 0.64
CA VAL A 21 8.04 -1.71 -0.49
C VAL A 21 7.76 -2.91 -1.40
N HIS A 22 6.49 -3.10 -1.75
CA HIS A 22 6.04 -4.13 -2.67
C HIS A 22 5.20 -3.52 -3.79
N THR A 23 5.23 -4.14 -4.96
CA THR A 23 4.46 -3.70 -6.13
C THR A 23 3.69 -4.85 -6.75
N GLN A 24 2.46 -4.60 -7.18
CA GLN A 24 1.63 -5.58 -7.88
C GLN A 24 0.93 -4.93 -9.09
N GLU A 25 0.88 -5.64 -10.21
CA GLU A 25 0.23 -5.16 -11.43
C GLU A 25 -1.23 -5.61 -11.51
N PHE A 26 -2.07 -4.75 -12.07
CA PHE A 26 -3.49 -4.98 -12.31
C PHE A 26 -3.90 -4.46 -13.69
N ASP A 27 -4.86 -5.14 -14.31
CA ASP A 27 -5.36 -4.74 -15.63
C ASP A 27 -6.23 -3.48 -15.56
N THR A 28 -7.02 -3.34 -14.50
CA THR A 28 -8.01 -2.26 -14.34
C THR A 28 -7.77 -1.46 -13.06
N GLU A 29 -8.22 -0.19 -13.08
CA GLU A 29 -8.14 0.71 -11.93
C GLU A 29 -8.92 0.16 -10.74
N ASN A 30 -10.12 -0.36 -11.01
CA ASN A 30 -11.02 -0.88 -9.97
C ASN A 30 -10.39 -2.06 -9.21
N MET A 31 -9.71 -2.97 -9.91
CA MET A 31 -9.02 -4.08 -9.25
C MET A 31 -7.85 -3.61 -8.38
N CYS A 32 -7.07 -2.65 -8.88
CA CYS A 32 -6.00 -2.03 -8.08
C CYS A 32 -6.57 -1.37 -6.82
N GLN A 33 -7.60 -0.52 -6.98
CA GLN A 33 -8.22 0.23 -5.87
C GLN A 33 -8.88 -0.71 -4.85
N PHE A 34 -9.45 -1.82 -5.31
CA PHE A 34 -10.00 -2.85 -4.43
C PHE A 34 -8.90 -3.49 -3.57
N ALA A 35 -7.79 -3.92 -4.18
CA ALA A 35 -6.65 -4.49 -3.46
C ALA A 35 -6.00 -3.47 -2.50
N ALA A 36 -5.90 -2.20 -2.89
CA ALA A 36 -5.41 -1.14 -2.01
C ALA A 36 -6.26 -0.97 -0.74
N LYS A 37 -7.60 -1.04 -0.87
CA LYS A 37 -8.51 -0.97 0.28
C LYS A 37 -8.39 -2.18 1.20
N GLN A 38 -8.26 -3.38 0.62
CA GLN A 38 -8.04 -4.60 1.42
C GLN A 38 -6.76 -4.50 2.23
N PHE A 39 -5.67 -4.02 1.63
CA PHE A 39 -4.41 -3.80 2.34
C PHE A 39 -4.57 -2.84 3.53
N VAL A 40 -5.23 -1.69 3.34
CA VAL A 40 -5.45 -0.74 4.46
C VAL A 40 -6.28 -1.38 5.57
N GLN A 41 -7.33 -2.14 5.24
CA GLN A 41 -8.16 -2.82 6.24
C GLN A 41 -7.39 -3.86 7.05
N GLU A 42 -6.52 -4.65 6.42
CA GLU A 42 -5.69 -5.63 7.12
C GLU A 42 -4.67 -4.94 8.06
N PHE A 43 -4.13 -3.79 7.65
CA PHE A 43 -3.12 -3.05 8.41
C PHE A 43 -3.68 -2.09 9.47
N GLU A 44 -4.94 -1.63 9.37
CA GLU A 44 -5.60 -0.88 10.46
C GLU A 44 -5.62 -1.64 11.79
N THR A 45 -5.55 -2.98 11.72
CA THR A 45 -5.42 -3.87 12.87
C THR A 45 -4.10 -3.68 13.63
N PHE A 46 -3.06 -3.20 12.96
CA PHE A 46 -1.71 -3.00 13.50
C PHE A 46 -1.44 -1.51 13.72
N LYS A 47 -1.97 -0.96 14.83
CA LYS A 47 -1.87 0.47 15.19
C LYS A 47 -0.44 1.04 15.24
N ASP A 48 0.56 0.17 15.40
CA ASP A 48 1.98 0.55 15.50
C ASP A 48 2.69 0.57 14.14
N ILE A 49 2.03 0.18 13.06
CA ILE A 49 2.59 0.15 11.71
C ILE A 49 1.94 1.25 10.88
N ASN A 50 2.75 2.20 10.41
CA ASN A 50 2.32 3.10 9.35
C ASN A 50 2.54 2.37 8.02
N ALA A 51 1.46 2.12 7.29
CA ALA A 51 1.49 1.47 5.98
C ALA A 51 0.60 2.24 5.00
N LYS A 52 1.00 2.28 3.73
CA LYS A 52 0.27 2.96 2.65
C LYS A 52 0.13 2.06 1.44
N ALA A 53 -1.05 2.09 0.84
CA ALA A 53 -1.34 1.48 -0.44
C ALA A 53 -1.77 2.56 -1.43
N ILE A 54 -1.12 2.61 -2.60
CA ILE A 54 -1.40 3.62 -3.63
C ILE A 54 -1.50 2.94 -4.99
N CYS A 55 -2.56 3.25 -5.72
CA CYS A 55 -2.71 2.86 -7.12
C CYS A 55 -2.23 3.95 -8.06
N VAL A 56 -1.35 3.58 -8.98
CA VAL A 56 -0.85 4.48 -10.02
C VAL A 56 -1.09 3.88 -11.40
N LYS A 57 -1.40 4.75 -12.36
CA LYS A 57 -1.50 4.34 -13.76
C LYS A 57 -0.08 4.14 -14.30
N LYS A 58 0.18 2.99 -14.90
CA LYS A 58 1.44 2.70 -15.59
C LYS A 58 1.54 3.46 -16.91
#